data_AF-A0A7W1I6L9-F1
#
_entry.id   AF-A0A7W1I6L9-F1
#
_cell.length_a   1.000
_cell.length_b   1.000
_cell.length_c   1.000
_cell.angle_alpha   90.00
_cell.angle_beta   90.00
_cell.angle_gamma   90.00
#
_symmetry.space_group_name_H-M   'P 1'
#
loop_
_entity.id
_entity.type
_entity.pdbx_description
1 polymer ?
#
loop_
_entity_poly.entity_id
_entity_poly.type
_entity_poly.pdbx_seq_one_letter_code
_entity_poly.pdbx_strand_id
1 'polypeptide(L)'
;AKLDHLARHPLLAKCSPAELRRLSAHFDEVRLRAGDVLLEPAPLARWFFIIDTGTAEVTGGDGPVATLGQGDSCGHAALRLRDPQTTTVRALTDMTAYAAPGRDILGLVGQMPLLRAGPIGAFLPPPAPLVPRALPHSHPRPRPRARAQPFRTDFSVPATDKSARNAGGRVVPPRHRVRSSLIAVAVIATALLGAARYHPGVLLLSPGPVIDITDDVEITGAPVYRPAGRYMLTSVRASRPSLLAVGLRGFRGQVEVVPLHGSTSERDKVHRQAEADFAASRRAAVTAASRSAGVPAPTVHFRHRDIVGPSGGLVYALLIADLLTPGDLTGGRAIAATGTLDPAGAVGRVGGIAEKAAALRRVGGTLLLLPIDQLAGDYGVTVVGVASLNEALGALRS
;
A
#
# COMPACT_ATOMS: atom_id res chain seq x y z
N ALA A 1 -25.57 -5.97 -9.03
CA ALA A 1 -24.94 -7.24 -8.63
C ALA A 1 -24.31 -7.11 -7.25
N LYS A 2 -23.01 -6.82 -7.10
CA LYS A 2 -22.30 -6.77 -5.80
C LYS A 2 -23.00 -5.97 -4.69
N LEU A 3 -23.52 -4.79 -4.99
CA LEU A 3 -24.28 -3.98 -4.03
C LEU A 3 -25.55 -4.67 -3.54
N ASP A 4 -26.25 -5.34 -4.44
CA ASP A 4 -27.49 -6.07 -4.12
C ASP A 4 -27.18 -7.30 -3.27
N HIS A 5 -26.05 -7.98 -3.51
CA HIS A 5 -25.59 -9.10 -2.69
C HIS A 5 -25.17 -8.65 -1.28
N LEU A 6 -24.38 -7.58 -1.18
CA LEU A 6 -23.99 -7.01 0.11
C LEU A 6 -25.20 -6.47 0.89
N ALA A 7 -26.17 -5.86 0.22
CA ALA A 7 -27.40 -5.36 0.84
C ALA A 7 -28.27 -6.49 1.44
N ARG A 8 -28.22 -7.70 0.86
CA ARG A 8 -28.95 -8.87 1.37
C ARG A 8 -28.29 -9.53 2.58
N HIS A 9 -27.03 -9.20 2.88
CA HIS A 9 -26.31 -9.83 3.97
C HIS A 9 -26.83 -9.37 5.34
N PRO A 10 -27.10 -10.28 6.30
CA PRO A 10 -27.67 -9.93 7.61
C PRO A 10 -26.91 -8.85 8.38
N LEU A 11 -25.57 -8.83 8.27
CA LEU A 11 -24.73 -7.83 8.93
C LEU A 11 -24.85 -6.41 8.33
N LEU A 12 -25.27 -6.32 7.07
CA LEU A 12 -25.27 -5.07 6.28
C LEU A 12 -26.67 -4.63 5.86
N ALA A 13 -27.70 -5.43 6.18
CA ALA A 13 -29.09 -5.17 5.82
C ALA A 13 -29.65 -3.84 6.37
N LYS A 14 -29.05 -3.31 7.45
CA LYS A 14 -29.43 -2.02 8.06
C LYS A 14 -28.67 -0.82 7.50
N CYS A 15 -27.70 -1.02 6.62
CA CYS A 15 -26.93 0.07 6.01
C CYS A 15 -27.74 0.78 4.92
N SER A 16 -27.66 2.10 4.86
CA SER A 16 -28.27 2.87 3.78
C SER A 16 -27.59 2.59 2.41
N PRO A 17 -28.25 2.86 1.27
CA PRO A 17 -27.65 2.66 -0.05
C PRO A 17 -26.38 3.48 -0.32
N ALA A 18 -26.18 4.61 0.37
CA ALA A 18 -24.96 5.41 0.28
C ALA A 18 -23.80 4.79 1.07
N GLU A 19 -24.13 4.23 2.24
CA GLU A 19 -23.20 3.51 3.12
C GLU A 19 -22.74 2.20 2.49
N LEU A 20 -23.67 1.42 1.92
CA LEU A 20 -23.34 0.21 1.15
C LEU A 20 -22.45 0.52 -0.06
N ARG A 21 -22.67 1.65 -0.74
CA ARG A 21 -21.79 2.11 -1.83
C ARG A 21 -20.36 2.35 -1.36
N ARG A 22 -20.19 3.04 -0.23
CA ARG A 22 -18.86 3.27 0.37
C ARG A 22 -18.22 1.96 0.82
N LEU A 23 -18.96 1.14 1.54
CA LEU A 23 -18.49 -0.15 2.04
C LEU A 23 -18.08 -1.09 0.89
N SER A 24 -18.90 -1.16 -0.17
CA SER A 24 -18.64 -2.02 -1.33
C SER A 24 -17.32 -1.71 -2.04
N ALA A 25 -16.78 -0.50 -1.89
CA ALA A 25 -15.48 -0.11 -2.47
C ALA A 25 -14.28 -0.77 -1.75
N HIS A 26 -14.48 -1.27 -0.53
CA HIS A 26 -13.44 -1.91 0.29
C HIS A 26 -13.54 -3.44 0.32
N PHE A 27 -14.63 -4.00 -0.21
CA PHE A 27 -14.76 -5.43 -0.40
C PHE A 27 -14.24 -5.81 -1.79
N ASP A 28 -13.54 -6.91 -1.92
CA ASP A 28 -13.18 -7.52 -3.20
C ASP A 28 -13.95 -8.82 -3.38
N GLU A 29 -14.49 -9.07 -4.58
CA GLU A 29 -15.12 -10.37 -4.90
C GLU A 29 -14.01 -11.40 -5.13
N VAL A 30 -14.07 -12.50 -4.40
CA VAL A 30 -13.12 -13.61 -4.46
C VAL A 30 -13.89 -14.87 -4.83
N ARG A 31 -13.37 -15.60 -5.82
CA ARG A 31 -13.89 -16.91 -6.24
C ARG A 31 -12.92 -17.97 -5.78
N LEU A 32 -13.44 -18.95 -5.06
CA LEU A 32 -12.68 -19.99 -4.38
C LEU A 32 -13.18 -21.33 -4.89
N ARG A 33 -12.25 -22.28 -5.02
CA ARG A 33 -12.57 -23.67 -5.35
C ARG A 33 -12.72 -24.49 -4.08
N ALA A 34 -13.43 -25.61 -4.17
CA ALA A 34 -13.44 -26.61 -3.10
C ALA A 34 -11.99 -26.95 -2.68
N GLY A 35 -11.71 -26.86 -1.38
CA GLY A 35 -10.40 -27.07 -0.78
C GLY A 35 -9.57 -25.81 -0.51
N ASP A 36 -9.91 -24.66 -1.11
CA ASP A 36 -9.19 -23.40 -0.90
C ASP A 36 -9.37 -22.89 0.54
N VAL A 37 -8.32 -22.28 1.11
CA VAL A 37 -8.33 -21.77 2.49
C VAL A 37 -8.62 -20.27 2.48
N LEU A 38 -9.66 -19.87 3.20
CA LEU A 38 -10.07 -18.48 3.38
C LEU A 38 -9.29 -17.81 4.52
N LEU A 39 -9.11 -18.54 5.62
CA LEU A 39 -8.45 -18.06 6.83
C LEU A 39 -7.56 -19.17 7.40
N GLU A 40 -6.38 -18.81 7.85
CA GLU A 40 -5.45 -19.69 8.56
C GLU A 40 -5.15 -19.13 9.96
N PRO A 41 -4.79 -19.98 10.93
CA PRO A 41 -4.35 -19.54 12.24
C PRO A 41 -3.18 -18.55 12.11
N ALA A 42 -3.32 -17.37 12.73
CA ALA A 42 -2.36 -16.29 12.64
C ALA A 42 -2.35 -15.47 13.94
N PRO A 43 -1.19 -14.92 14.35
CA PRO A 43 -1.09 -14.08 15.55
C PRO A 43 -2.00 -12.84 15.50
N LEU A 44 -2.38 -12.38 14.31
CA LEU A 44 -3.29 -11.27 14.08
C LEU A 44 -4.25 -11.61 12.95
N ALA A 45 -5.55 -11.54 13.22
CA ALA A 45 -6.56 -11.67 12.19
C ALA A 45 -6.56 -10.43 11.28
N ARG A 46 -6.45 -10.63 9.96
CA ARG A 46 -6.32 -9.52 8.98
C ARG A 46 -7.51 -9.37 8.05
N TRP A 47 -8.19 -10.47 7.76
CA TRP A 47 -9.19 -10.56 6.72
C TRP A 47 -10.56 -10.87 7.28
N PHE A 48 -11.57 -10.23 6.71
CA PHE A 48 -12.97 -10.49 6.96
C PHE A 48 -13.64 -10.91 5.66
N PHE A 49 -14.47 -11.95 5.71
CA PHE A 49 -15.15 -12.51 4.54
C PHE A 49 -16.66 -12.57 4.76
N ILE A 50 -17.41 -12.27 3.70
CA ILE A 50 -18.85 -12.50 3.58
C ILE A 50 -19.06 -13.55 2.49
N ILE A 51 -19.77 -14.63 2.79
CA ILE A 51 -20.03 -15.70 1.83
C ILE A 51 -21.28 -15.36 1.01
N ASP A 52 -21.11 -15.26 -0.32
CA ASP A 52 -22.19 -14.97 -1.25
C ASP A 52 -22.84 -16.25 -1.79
N THR A 53 -22.02 -17.24 -2.17
CA THR A 53 -22.49 -18.56 -2.65
C THR A 53 -21.50 -19.64 -2.20
N GLY A 54 -21.97 -20.88 -2.04
CA GLY A 54 -21.14 -22.02 -1.63
C GLY A 54 -21.05 -22.20 -0.10
N THR A 55 -20.18 -23.11 0.32
CA THR A 55 -20.04 -23.54 1.72
C THR A 55 -18.57 -23.67 2.12
N ALA A 56 -18.30 -23.40 3.40
CA ALA A 56 -16.97 -23.51 4.00
C ALA A 56 -17.04 -24.18 5.37
N GLU A 57 -16.01 -24.92 5.74
CA GLU A 57 -15.85 -25.50 7.07
C GLU A 57 -14.89 -24.66 7.91
N VAL A 58 -15.22 -24.51 9.19
CA VAL A 58 -14.36 -23.88 10.21
C VAL A 58 -13.77 -25.00 11.06
N THR A 59 -12.44 -25.09 11.09
CA THR A 59 -11.71 -26.08 11.88
C THR A 59 -10.88 -25.38 12.95
N GLY A 60 -11.02 -25.79 14.20
CA GLY A 60 -10.22 -25.34 15.33
C GLY A 60 -9.11 -26.34 15.68
N GLY A 61 -8.39 -26.09 16.78
CA GLY A 61 -7.35 -27.00 17.28
C GLY A 61 -7.86 -28.41 17.61
N ASP A 62 -9.13 -28.53 17.99
CA ASP A 62 -9.76 -29.78 18.45
C ASP A 62 -10.68 -30.44 17.39
N GLY A 63 -10.63 -29.99 16.14
CA GLY A 63 -11.44 -30.54 15.04
C GLY A 63 -12.45 -29.55 14.41
N PRO A 64 -13.43 -30.05 13.64
CA PRO A 64 -14.41 -29.21 12.95
C PRO A 64 -15.35 -28.53 13.96
N VAL A 65 -15.43 -27.21 13.88
CA VAL A 65 -16.17 -26.34 14.81
C VAL A 65 -17.54 -25.97 14.23
N ALA A 66 -17.60 -25.61 12.95
CA ALA A 66 -18.81 -25.16 12.30
C ALA A 66 -18.74 -25.29 10.77
N THR A 67 -19.88 -25.27 10.11
CA THR A 67 -19.99 -25.08 8.66
C THR A 67 -20.68 -23.75 8.39
N LEU A 68 -20.15 -22.99 7.44
CA LEU A 68 -20.65 -21.69 6.98
C LEU A 68 -21.22 -21.83 5.58
N GLY A 69 -22.32 -21.15 5.31
CA GLY A 69 -23.00 -21.13 4.02
C GLY A 69 -23.24 -19.71 3.49
N GLN A 70 -24.06 -19.63 2.45
CA GLN A 70 -24.49 -18.35 1.86
C GLN A 70 -25.13 -17.44 2.93
N GLY A 71 -24.64 -16.20 3.00
CA GLY A 71 -25.13 -15.21 3.97
C GLY A 71 -24.41 -15.24 5.32
N ASP A 72 -23.48 -16.19 5.52
CA ASP A 72 -22.61 -16.21 6.69
C ASP A 72 -21.32 -15.42 6.47
N SER A 73 -20.60 -15.15 7.56
CA SER A 73 -19.34 -14.40 7.52
C SER A 73 -18.31 -14.98 8.49
N CYS A 74 -17.02 -14.77 8.18
CA CYS A 74 -15.91 -15.23 9.00
C CYS A 74 -14.78 -14.19 9.08
N GLY A 75 -13.86 -14.39 10.03
CA GLY A 75 -12.76 -13.45 10.27
C GLY A 75 -13.15 -12.27 11.18
N HIS A 76 -14.18 -12.41 12.01
CA HIS A 76 -14.61 -11.38 12.97
C HIS A 76 -13.50 -10.94 13.95
N ALA A 77 -12.52 -11.81 14.22
CA ALA A 77 -11.33 -11.45 15.00
C ALA A 77 -10.54 -10.28 14.37
N ALA A 78 -10.58 -10.13 13.04
CA ALA A 78 -9.92 -9.02 12.34
C ALA A 78 -10.55 -7.65 12.65
N LEU A 79 -11.78 -7.64 13.18
CA LEU A 79 -12.48 -6.42 13.61
C LEU A 79 -12.15 -6.03 15.07
N ARG A 80 -11.42 -6.87 15.81
CA ARG A 80 -11.04 -6.66 17.22
C ARG A 80 -9.62 -6.11 17.40
N LEU A 81 -8.96 -5.68 16.31
CA LEU A 81 -7.63 -5.03 16.23
C LEU A 81 -6.43 -5.81 16.82
N ARG A 82 -6.62 -6.71 17.79
CA ARG A 82 -5.57 -7.44 18.50
C ARG A 82 -5.86 -8.93 18.71
N ASP A 83 -7.00 -9.42 18.26
CA ASP A 83 -7.35 -10.83 18.45
C ASP A 83 -6.59 -11.72 17.44
N PRO A 84 -6.02 -12.85 17.90
CA PRO A 84 -5.44 -13.84 17.01
C PRO A 84 -6.53 -14.56 16.21
N GLN A 85 -6.18 -14.98 14.99
CA GLN A 85 -6.97 -15.94 14.24
C GLN A 85 -6.58 -17.33 14.74
N THR A 86 -7.50 -18.06 15.37
CA THR A 86 -7.22 -19.38 15.95
C THR A 86 -7.79 -20.53 15.13
N THR A 87 -8.75 -20.25 14.24
CA THR A 87 -9.43 -21.25 13.42
C THR A 87 -9.03 -21.13 11.95
N THR A 88 -8.97 -22.29 11.30
CA THR A 88 -8.87 -22.40 9.84
C THR A 88 -10.27 -22.33 9.24
N VAL A 89 -10.45 -21.65 8.11
CA VAL A 89 -11.70 -21.70 7.34
C VAL A 89 -11.38 -22.15 5.93
N ARG A 90 -12.00 -23.25 5.48
CA ARG A 90 -11.73 -23.89 4.18
C ARG A 90 -13.01 -24.04 3.37
N ALA A 91 -12.97 -23.72 2.08
CA ALA A 91 -14.07 -23.95 1.17
C ALA A 91 -14.35 -25.45 1.01
N LEU A 92 -15.60 -25.88 1.19
CA LEU A 92 -16.06 -27.25 0.92
C LEU A 92 -16.56 -27.41 -0.52
N THR A 93 -17.10 -26.32 -1.08
CA THR A 93 -17.62 -26.26 -2.45
C THR A 93 -17.02 -25.07 -3.18
N ASP A 94 -17.14 -25.05 -4.50
CA ASP A 94 -16.82 -23.84 -5.28
C ASP A 94 -17.72 -22.70 -4.81
N MET A 95 -17.11 -21.61 -4.37
CA MET A 95 -17.78 -20.56 -3.60
C MET A 95 -17.35 -19.17 -4.03
N THR A 96 -18.26 -18.21 -3.90
CA THR A 96 -17.96 -16.78 -4.08
C THR A 96 -18.11 -16.08 -2.74
N ALA A 97 -17.10 -15.27 -2.38
CA ALA A 97 -17.09 -14.50 -1.14
C ALA A 97 -16.63 -13.07 -1.41
N TYR A 98 -17.02 -12.14 -0.54
CA TYR A 98 -16.50 -10.78 -0.54
C TYR A 98 -15.51 -10.62 0.62
N ALA A 99 -14.26 -10.31 0.29
CA ALA A 99 -13.15 -10.18 1.25
C ALA A 99 -12.79 -8.71 1.48
N ALA A 100 -12.47 -8.34 2.71
CA ALA A 100 -11.97 -7.00 3.04
C ALA A 100 -10.95 -7.06 4.19
N PRO A 101 -9.94 -6.17 4.21
CA PRO A 101 -9.08 -6.00 5.37
C PRO A 101 -9.88 -5.48 6.57
N GLY A 102 -9.68 -6.07 7.76
CA GLY A 102 -10.38 -5.64 8.97
C GLY A 102 -10.16 -4.14 9.30
N ARG A 103 -8.95 -3.63 9.02
CA ARG A 103 -8.60 -2.20 9.20
C ARG A 103 -9.44 -1.25 8.34
N ASP A 104 -9.79 -1.67 7.12
CA ASP A 104 -10.56 -0.86 6.18
C ASP A 104 -12.03 -0.79 6.63
N ILE A 105 -12.56 -1.90 7.16
CA ILE A 105 -13.89 -1.95 7.76
C ILE A 105 -13.93 -1.11 9.05
N LEU A 106 -12.94 -1.25 9.94
CA LEU A 106 -12.86 -0.50 11.20
C LEU A 106 -12.84 1.02 10.98
N GLY A 107 -12.09 1.50 9.97
CA GLY A 107 -12.06 2.92 9.61
C GLY A 107 -13.40 3.48 9.15
N LEU A 108 -14.27 2.63 8.60
CA LEU A 108 -15.63 2.99 8.16
C LEU A 108 -16.65 2.88 9.30
N VAL A 109 -16.58 1.81 10.09
CA VAL A 109 -17.50 1.55 11.21
C VAL A 109 -17.41 2.65 12.29
N GLY A 110 -16.23 3.22 12.51
CA GLY A 110 -16.05 4.39 13.39
C GLY A 110 -16.85 5.64 12.97
N GLN A 111 -17.28 5.71 11.72
CA GLN A 111 -18.05 6.83 11.14
C GLN A 111 -19.54 6.52 10.97
N MET A 112 -20.01 5.32 11.35
CA MET A 112 -21.34 4.79 11.02
C MET A 112 -22.06 4.29 12.28
N PRO A 113 -22.84 5.16 12.96
CA PRO A 113 -23.49 4.86 14.25
C PRO A 113 -24.42 3.63 14.22
N LEU A 114 -25.02 3.32 13.08
CA LEU A 114 -25.97 2.20 12.91
C LEU A 114 -25.29 0.83 12.82
N LEU A 115 -24.06 0.76 12.28
CA LEU A 115 -23.25 -0.47 12.28
C LEU A 115 -22.74 -0.81 13.68
N ARG A 116 -22.57 0.22 14.52
CA ARG A 116 -22.15 0.10 15.92
C ARG A 116 -23.27 -0.42 16.84
N ALA A 117 -24.53 -0.24 16.48
CA ALA A 117 -25.71 -0.78 17.18
C ALA A 117 -26.17 -2.15 16.61
N GLY A 118 -25.50 -2.66 15.57
CA GLY A 118 -25.80 -3.92 14.91
C GLY A 118 -24.90 -5.08 15.36
N PRO A 119 -25.01 -6.25 14.73
CA PRO A 119 -24.26 -7.45 15.13
C PRO A 119 -22.74 -7.27 15.04
N ILE A 120 -22.23 -6.43 14.14
CA ILE A 120 -20.79 -6.05 14.06
C ILE A 120 -20.35 -5.23 15.29
N GLY A 121 -21.24 -4.42 15.85
CA GLY A 121 -20.98 -3.59 17.03
C GLY A 121 -20.63 -4.38 18.29
N ALA A 122 -21.18 -5.58 18.44
CA ALA A 122 -20.86 -6.50 19.53
C ALA A 122 -19.40 -7.00 19.51
N PHE A 123 -18.70 -6.81 18.38
CA PHE A 123 -17.31 -7.20 18.21
C PHE A 123 -16.35 -6.00 18.24
N LEU A 124 -16.80 -4.76 18.50
CA LEU A 124 -15.93 -3.58 18.57
C LEU A 124 -15.47 -3.29 20.00
N PRO A 125 -14.24 -2.82 20.21
CA PRO A 125 -13.79 -2.35 21.51
C PRO A 125 -14.56 -1.09 21.96
N PRO A 126 -14.75 -0.88 23.28
CA PRO A 126 -15.41 0.33 23.79
C PRO A 126 -14.61 1.60 23.40
N PRO A 127 -15.28 2.75 23.20
CA PRO A 127 -14.60 3.98 22.85
C PRO A 127 -13.62 4.38 23.95
N ALA A 128 -12.38 4.68 23.57
CA ALA A 128 -11.40 5.28 24.48
C ALA A 128 -11.87 6.69 24.90
N PRO A 129 -11.68 7.10 26.17
CA PRO A 129 -12.06 8.43 26.64
C PRO A 129 -11.27 9.51 25.88
N LEU A 130 -11.99 10.53 25.41
CA LEU A 130 -11.42 11.69 24.73
C LEU A 130 -10.64 12.54 25.75
N VAL A 131 -9.32 12.53 25.68
CA VAL A 131 -8.46 13.48 26.40
C VAL A 131 -8.36 14.76 25.57
N PRO A 132 -8.80 15.93 26.06
CA PRO A 132 -8.72 17.19 25.31
C PRO A 132 -7.26 17.59 25.10
N ARG A 133 -6.82 17.62 23.85
CA ARG A 133 -5.49 18.13 23.46
C ARG A 133 -5.56 19.65 23.39
N ALA A 134 -4.85 20.35 24.28
CA ALA A 134 -4.75 21.81 24.26
C ALA A 134 -4.16 22.30 22.93
N LEU A 135 -4.87 23.23 22.27
CA LEU A 135 -4.44 23.88 21.04
C LEU A 135 -3.37 24.95 21.35
N PRO A 136 -2.24 25.00 20.62
CA PRO A 136 -1.31 26.12 20.73
C PRO A 136 -1.93 27.41 20.16
N HIS A 137 -1.66 28.53 20.83
CA HIS A 137 -2.14 29.87 20.48
C HIS A 137 -1.83 30.25 19.02
N SER A 138 -2.84 30.72 18.31
CA SER A 138 -2.77 31.21 16.93
C SER A 138 -2.30 32.67 16.90
N HIS A 139 -1.14 32.93 16.28
CA HIS A 139 -0.78 34.28 15.86
C HIS A 139 -1.65 34.74 14.67
N PRO A 140 -2.12 35.99 14.64
CA PRO A 140 -2.98 36.49 13.57
C PRO A 140 -2.19 36.76 12.29
N ARG A 141 -2.56 36.12 11.18
CA ARG A 141 -2.09 36.46 9.83
C ARG A 141 -2.92 37.63 9.25
N PRO A 142 -2.32 38.54 8.46
CA PRO A 142 -3.05 39.66 7.87
C PRO A 142 -3.95 39.21 6.71
N ARG A 143 -5.15 39.78 6.64
CA ARG A 143 -6.17 39.54 5.61
C ARG A 143 -5.75 40.15 4.26
N PRO A 144 -5.94 39.46 3.11
CA PRO A 144 -5.86 40.10 1.81
C PRO A 144 -7.13 40.93 1.55
N ARG A 145 -6.94 42.17 1.09
CA ARG A 145 -8.01 43.07 0.63
C ARG A 145 -8.67 42.51 -0.64
N ALA A 146 -9.98 42.28 -0.57
CA ALA A 146 -10.82 42.03 -1.73
C ALA A 146 -10.92 43.31 -2.59
N ARG A 147 -10.54 43.22 -3.86
CA ARG A 147 -10.86 44.23 -4.88
C ARG A 147 -11.70 43.53 -5.95
N ALA A 148 -13.02 43.60 -5.78
CA ALA A 148 -13.96 43.20 -6.82
C ALA A 148 -13.87 44.22 -7.97
N GLN A 149 -13.56 43.76 -9.17
CA GLN A 149 -13.83 44.49 -10.40
C GLN A 149 -15.04 43.85 -11.08
N PRO A 150 -16.06 44.61 -11.47
CA PRO A 150 -17.19 44.07 -12.23
C PRO A 150 -16.75 43.79 -13.67
N PHE A 151 -17.05 42.58 -14.14
CA PHE A 151 -16.89 42.20 -15.54
C PHE A 151 -17.91 43.01 -16.38
N ARG A 152 -17.43 43.90 -17.24
CA ARG A 152 -18.25 44.58 -18.26
C ARG A 152 -18.53 43.60 -19.40
N THR A 153 -19.80 43.39 -19.71
CA THR A 153 -20.25 42.69 -20.91
C THR A 153 -20.65 43.71 -21.96
N ASP A 154 -19.69 44.14 -22.78
CA ASP A 154 -19.97 44.87 -24.02
C ASP A 154 -19.70 43.91 -25.20
N PHE A 155 -20.74 43.19 -25.61
CA PHE A 155 -20.79 42.55 -26.92
C PHE A 155 -22.09 42.98 -27.61
N SER A 156 -21.96 43.95 -28.50
CA SER A 156 -23.01 44.35 -29.44
C SER A 156 -23.13 43.28 -30.54
N VAL A 157 -24.31 42.71 -30.67
CA VAL A 157 -24.67 41.78 -31.76
C VAL A 157 -25.03 42.60 -33.00
N PRO A 158 -24.43 42.37 -34.18
CA PRO A 158 -24.92 42.97 -35.41
C PRO A 158 -26.25 42.32 -35.81
N ALA A 159 -27.26 43.16 -36.01
CA ALA A 159 -28.53 42.75 -36.60
C ALA A 159 -28.30 42.23 -38.01
N THR A 160 -28.61 40.95 -38.26
CA THR A 160 -28.65 40.38 -39.60
C THR A 160 -30.09 40.28 -40.07
N ASP A 161 -30.29 40.88 -41.23
CA ASP A 161 -31.51 41.06 -41.98
C ASP A 161 -32.20 39.72 -42.30
N LYS A 162 -33.49 39.65 -41.97
CA LYS A 162 -34.39 38.54 -42.31
C LYS A 162 -35.07 38.85 -43.63
N SER A 163 -34.37 38.72 -44.75
CA SER A 163 -35.03 38.50 -46.04
C SER A 163 -34.08 37.89 -47.06
N ALA A 164 -34.64 37.04 -47.92
CA ALA A 164 -33.98 36.38 -49.06
C ALA A 164 -33.06 35.18 -48.75
N ARG A 165 -33.65 33.99 -48.62
CA ARG A 165 -33.60 32.97 -49.69
C ARG A 165 -34.17 31.62 -49.22
N ASN A 166 -35.40 31.35 -49.65
CA ASN A 166 -35.85 29.98 -49.92
C ASN A 166 -35.07 29.47 -51.14
N ALA A 167 -34.16 28.52 -50.92
CA ALA A 167 -33.78 27.43 -51.85
C ALA A 167 -32.55 26.71 -51.31
N GLY A 168 -32.63 25.37 -51.16
CA GLY A 168 -31.45 24.52 -51.03
C GLY A 168 -31.29 23.81 -49.68
N GLY A 169 -31.94 22.65 -49.55
CA GLY A 169 -31.44 21.48 -48.81
C GLY A 169 -31.10 21.65 -47.33
N ARG A 170 -32.01 21.23 -46.45
CA ARG A 170 -31.61 20.71 -45.14
C ARG A 170 -30.68 19.51 -45.37
N VAL A 171 -29.37 19.72 -45.28
CA VAL A 171 -28.42 18.63 -45.07
C VAL A 171 -28.63 18.14 -43.64
N VAL A 172 -29.60 17.25 -43.48
CA VAL A 172 -29.71 16.42 -42.28
C VAL A 172 -28.43 15.58 -42.28
N PRO A 173 -27.49 15.74 -41.31
CA PRO A 173 -26.37 14.83 -41.24
C PRO A 173 -26.97 13.43 -41.10
N PRO A 174 -26.58 12.47 -41.96
CA PRO A 174 -27.20 11.16 -41.95
C PRO A 174 -27.07 10.61 -40.54
N ARG A 175 -28.22 10.35 -39.89
CA ARG A 175 -28.33 9.88 -38.49
C ARG A 175 -27.42 8.69 -38.20
N HIS A 176 -26.99 7.98 -39.24
CA HIS A 176 -26.02 6.90 -39.21
C HIS A 176 -24.60 7.30 -38.76
N ARG A 177 -24.08 8.48 -39.15
CA ARG A 177 -22.70 8.91 -38.80
C ARG A 177 -22.55 9.31 -37.33
N VAL A 178 -23.56 9.95 -36.74
CA VAL A 178 -23.57 10.31 -35.31
C VAL A 178 -23.72 9.05 -34.44
N ARG A 179 -24.55 8.09 -34.88
CA ARG A 179 -24.71 6.80 -34.21
C ARG A 179 -23.42 5.95 -34.25
N SER A 180 -22.73 5.91 -35.39
CA SER A 180 -21.44 5.18 -35.50
C SER A 180 -20.35 5.77 -34.61
N SER A 181 -20.28 7.10 -34.48
CA SER A 181 -19.31 7.76 -33.58
C SER A 181 -19.61 7.50 -32.10
N LEU A 182 -20.88 7.49 -31.70
CA LEU A 182 -21.28 7.15 -30.32
C LEU A 182 -20.98 5.68 -29.98
N ILE A 183 -21.21 4.76 -30.93
CA ILE A 183 -20.88 3.34 -30.78
C ILE A 183 -19.36 3.17 -30.63
N ALA A 184 -18.55 3.83 -31.46
CA ALA A 184 -17.09 3.76 -31.37
C ALA A 184 -16.58 4.28 -30.00
N VAL A 185 -17.12 5.39 -29.50
CA VAL A 185 -16.78 5.93 -28.17
C VAL A 185 -17.18 4.96 -27.06
N ALA A 186 -18.37 4.35 -27.15
CA ALA A 186 -18.82 3.37 -26.16
C ALA A 186 -17.95 2.10 -26.16
N VAL A 187 -17.53 1.62 -27.34
CA VAL A 187 -16.62 0.47 -27.47
C VAL A 187 -15.25 0.80 -26.88
N ILE A 188 -14.68 1.97 -27.18
CA ILE A 188 -13.40 2.42 -26.61
C ILE A 188 -13.51 2.58 -25.10
N ALA A 189 -14.59 3.20 -24.60
CA ALA A 189 -14.82 3.36 -23.17
C ALA A 189 -14.94 2.01 -22.46
N THR A 190 -15.64 1.05 -23.06
CA THR A 190 -15.78 -0.32 -22.53
C THR A 190 -14.46 -1.07 -22.53
N ALA A 191 -13.67 -0.95 -23.61
CA ALA A 191 -12.33 -1.54 -23.71
C ALA A 191 -11.37 -0.93 -22.67
N LEU A 192 -11.39 0.39 -22.47
CA LEU A 192 -10.63 1.07 -21.43
C LEU A 192 -11.06 0.63 -20.02
N LEU A 193 -12.36 0.46 -19.78
CA LEU A 193 -12.89 -0.05 -18.52
C LEU A 193 -12.45 -1.49 -18.26
N GLY A 194 -12.43 -2.33 -19.30
CA GLY A 194 -11.90 -3.69 -19.26
C GLY A 194 -10.42 -3.72 -18.94
N ALA A 195 -9.62 -2.90 -19.64
CA ALA A 195 -8.18 -2.77 -19.39
C ALA A 195 -7.85 -2.17 -18.01
N ALA A 196 -8.71 -1.31 -17.48
CA ALA A 196 -8.56 -0.75 -16.12
C ALA A 196 -8.87 -1.78 -15.02
N ARG A 197 -9.73 -2.77 -15.29
CA ARG A 197 -10.06 -3.86 -14.36
C ARG A 197 -9.21 -5.11 -14.51
N TYR A 198 -8.64 -5.33 -15.70
CA TYR A 198 -7.76 -6.47 -15.92
C TYR A 198 -6.38 -6.19 -15.31
N HIS A 199 -5.96 -7.02 -14.37
CA HIS A 199 -4.64 -6.97 -13.76
C HIS A 199 -3.77 -8.09 -14.36
N PRO A 200 -2.86 -7.78 -15.31
CA PRO A 200 -1.97 -8.78 -15.86
C PRO A 200 -1.13 -9.43 -14.76
N GLY A 201 -0.71 -10.68 -14.99
CA GLY A 201 0.21 -11.42 -14.12
C GLY A 201 1.61 -10.83 -14.18
N VAL A 202 1.78 -9.59 -13.73
CA VAL A 202 3.06 -8.92 -13.64
C VAL A 202 3.13 -8.19 -12.31
N LEU A 203 4.30 -8.24 -11.69
CA LEU A 203 4.61 -7.39 -10.53
C LEU A 203 5.32 -6.16 -11.02
N LEU A 204 4.76 -5.01 -10.63
CA LEU A 204 5.31 -3.72 -10.94
C LEU A 204 6.02 -3.18 -9.70
N LEU A 205 7.35 -3.25 -9.70
CA LEU A 205 8.18 -2.66 -8.66
C LEU A 205 8.28 -1.17 -8.93
N SER A 206 7.47 -0.41 -8.20
CA SER A 206 7.42 1.05 -8.31
C SER A 206 8.27 1.68 -7.21
N PRO A 207 8.90 2.85 -7.44
CA PRO A 207 9.49 3.62 -6.36
C PRO A 207 8.42 3.89 -5.29
N GLY A 208 8.67 3.42 -4.07
CA GLY A 208 7.83 3.69 -2.91
C GLY A 208 8.19 5.02 -2.27
N PRO A 209 7.43 5.48 -1.26
CA PRO A 209 7.82 6.65 -0.48
C PRO A 209 9.15 6.38 0.24
N VAL A 210 9.92 7.45 0.47
CA VAL A 210 11.02 7.40 1.42
C VAL A 210 10.41 7.41 2.82
N ILE A 211 10.79 6.44 3.63
CA ILE A 211 10.20 6.22 4.95
C ILE A 211 11.27 6.49 5.99
N ASP A 212 10.93 7.33 6.97
CA ASP A 212 11.75 7.48 8.17
C ASP A 212 11.60 6.24 9.04
N ILE A 213 12.72 5.54 9.25
CA ILE A 213 12.80 4.32 10.05
C ILE A 213 13.55 4.53 11.36
N THR A 214 13.90 5.77 11.71
CA THR A 214 14.72 6.09 12.89
C THR A 214 14.12 5.53 14.19
N ASP A 215 12.78 5.58 14.32
CA ASP A 215 12.03 5.05 15.46
C ASP A 215 11.39 3.66 15.18
N ASP A 216 11.84 2.93 14.16
CA ASP A 216 11.28 1.61 13.81
C ASP A 216 11.94 0.44 14.55
N VAL A 217 13.06 0.70 15.24
CA VAL A 217 13.87 -0.33 15.87
C VAL A 217 13.90 -0.08 17.37
N GLU A 218 13.46 -1.09 18.12
CA GLU A 218 13.57 -1.13 19.57
C GLU A 218 14.52 -2.26 19.95
N ILE A 219 15.53 -1.94 20.76
CA ILE A 219 16.55 -2.90 21.20
C ILE A 219 16.44 -3.08 22.72
N THR A 220 16.40 -4.34 23.16
CA THR A 220 16.48 -4.72 24.57
C THR A 220 17.67 -5.63 24.83
N GLY A 221 18.23 -5.57 26.04
CA GLY A 221 19.41 -6.37 26.43
C GLY A 221 20.77 -5.74 26.09
N ALA A 222 20.80 -4.49 25.62
CA ALA A 222 22.03 -3.73 25.37
C ALA A 222 21.78 -2.22 25.62
N PRO A 223 22.83 -1.43 25.93
CA PRO A 223 22.73 0.03 25.91
C PRO A 223 22.27 0.53 24.54
N VAL A 224 21.35 1.51 24.53
CA VAL A 224 20.79 2.08 23.31
C VAL A 224 21.11 3.57 23.23
N TYR A 225 21.71 3.99 22.12
CA TYR A 225 22.08 5.38 21.83
C TYR A 225 21.18 5.93 20.73
N ARG A 226 20.50 7.05 20.97
CA ARG A 226 19.62 7.62 19.93
C ARG A 226 20.44 8.46 18.94
N PRO A 227 20.29 8.23 17.62
CA PRO A 227 20.87 9.10 16.61
C PRO A 227 20.24 10.51 16.67
N ALA A 228 21.02 11.55 16.37
CA ALA A 228 20.50 12.92 16.30
C ALA A 228 19.84 13.23 14.95
N GLY A 229 20.29 12.54 13.89
CA GLY A 229 19.76 12.62 12.53
C GLY A 229 18.73 11.54 12.26
N ARG A 230 18.56 11.18 10.97
CA ARG A 230 17.48 10.31 10.53
C ARG A 230 17.96 9.23 9.56
N TYR A 231 17.42 8.02 9.70
CA TYR A 231 17.60 6.92 8.76
C TYR A 231 16.41 6.81 7.81
N MET A 232 16.71 6.95 6.52
CA MET A 232 15.74 7.02 5.43
C MET A 232 15.76 5.72 4.62
N LEU A 233 14.69 4.94 4.70
CA LEU A 233 14.51 3.75 3.88
C LEU A 233 13.86 4.13 2.55
N THR A 234 14.59 3.91 1.45
CA THR A 234 14.03 4.00 0.10
C THR A 234 13.28 2.71 -0.22
N SER A 235 11.96 2.72 -0.06
CA SER A 235 11.14 1.54 -0.31
C SER A 235 10.84 1.34 -1.80
N VAL A 236 10.66 0.09 -2.22
CA VAL A 236 9.98 -0.24 -3.47
C VAL A 236 8.60 -0.79 -3.11
N ARG A 237 7.56 -0.34 -3.81
CA ARG A 237 6.22 -0.90 -3.69
C ARG A 237 6.04 -1.95 -4.77
N ALA A 238 5.77 -3.18 -4.35
CA ALA A 238 5.16 -4.17 -5.21
C ALA A 238 3.70 -3.76 -5.44
N SER A 239 3.36 -3.33 -6.66
CA SER A 239 1.98 -3.05 -7.05
C SER A 239 1.55 -3.99 -8.16
N ARG A 240 0.28 -4.40 -8.16
CA ARG A 240 -0.37 -5.13 -9.25
C ARG A 240 -1.00 -4.11 -10.20
N PRO A 241 -0.32 -3.68 -11.27
CA PRO A 241 -0.89 -2.68 -12.17
C PRO A 241 -2.09 -3.26 -12.92
N SER A 242 -3.04 -2.43 -13.30
CA SER A 242 -4.00 -2.81 -14.35
C SER A 242 -3.32 -2.78 -15.72
N LEU A 243 -3.88 -3.45 -16.72
CA LEU A 243 -3.34 -3.46 -18.09
C LEU A 243 -3.26 -2.04 -18.67
N LEU A 244 -4.25 -1.20 -18.34
CA LEU A 244 -4.20 0.22 -18.65
C LEU A 244 -3.00 0.92 -17.97
N ALA A 245 -2.72 0.61 -16.70
CA ALA A 245 -1.59 1.17 -15.98
C ALA A 245 -0.24 0.65 -16.50
N VAL A 246 -0.14 -0.61 -16.94
CA VAL A 246 1.03 -1.15 -17.63
C VAL A 246 1.28 -0.39 -18.93
N GLY A 247 0.23 -0.19 -19.75
CA GLY A 247 0.34 0.57 -21.00
C GLY A 247 0.79 2.02 -20.78
N LEU A 248 0.19 2.72 -19.82
CA LEU A 248 0.53 4.12 -19.50
C LEU A 248 1.92 4.28 -18.86
N ARG A 249 2.35 3.34 -18.01
CA ARG A 249 3.64 3.42 -17.29
C ARG A 249 4.80 2.84 -18.10
N GLY A 250 4.55 1.81 -18.90
CA GLY A 250 5.53 1.26 -19.86
C GLY A 250 5.96 2.29 -20.89
N PHE A 251 5.04 3.17 -21.31
CA PHE A 251 5.35 4.28 -22.23
C PHE A 251 6.28 5.36 -21.64
N ARG A 252 6.45 5.39 -20.30
CA ARG A 252 7.31 6.35 -19.60
C ARG A 252 8.67 5.79 -19.18
N GLY A 253 8.96 4.51 -19.48
CA GLY A 253 10.25 3.89 -19.15
C GLY A 253 10.57 3.80 -17.66
N GLN A 254 9.56 3.89 -16.78
CA GLN A 254 9.74 4.09 -15.34
C GLN A 254 9.59 2.80 -14.51
N VAL A 255 9.66 1.61 -15.12
CA VAL A 255 9.35 0.41 -14.34
C VAL A 255 10.01 -0.90 -14.77
N GLU A 256 10.45 -1.64 -13.76
CA GLU A 256 10.82 -3.06 -13.85
C GLU A 256 9.55 -3.91 -13.78
N VAL A 257 9.28 -4.65 -14.86
CA VAL A 257 8.12 -5.54 -15.01
C VAL A 257 8.62 -6.96 -14.79
N VAL A 258 8.22 -7.58 -13.68
CA VAL A 258 8.53 -8.99 -13.42
C VAL A 258 7.37 -9.84 -13.98
N PRO A 259 7.56 -10.60 -15.07
CA PRO A 259 6.51 -11.43 -15.63
C PRO A 259 6.21 -12.62 -14.71
N LEU A 260 4.98 -12.69 -14.18
CA LEU A 260 4.49 -13.85 -13.45
C LEU A 260 3.89 -14.84 -14.45
N HIS A 261 4.71 -15.77 -14.94
CA HIS A 261 4.21 -16.94 -15.64
C HIS A 261 3.71 -17.92 -14.59
N GLY A 262 2.39 -18.00 -14.38
CA GLY A 262 1.86 -18.95 -13.40
C GLY A 262 0.43 -18.77 -12.90
N SER A 263 -0.13 -19.86 -12.39
CA SER A 263 -1.45 -19.99 -11.75
C SER A 263 -1.56 -19.16 -10.46
N THR A 264 -2.76 -19.01 -9.90
CA THR A 264 -3.02 -18.18 -8.69
C THR A 264 -2.16 -18.55 -7.49
N SER A 265 -1.79 -19.83 -7.37
CA SER A 265 -0.91 -20.32 -6.29
C SER A 265 0.53 -19.82 -6.40
N GLU A 266 1.04 -19.55 -7.61
CA GLU A 266 2.39 -19.00 -7.83
C GLU A 266 2.44 -17.50 -7.50
N ARG A 267 1.30 -16.80 -7.62
CA ARG A 267 1.18 -15.36 -7.31
C ARG A 267 1.35 -15.06 -5.82
N ASP A 268 0.78 -15.89 -4.95
CA ASP A 268 0.95 -15.75 -3.50
C ASP A 268 2.31 -16.27 -3.02
N LYS A 269 2.94 -17.20 -3.76
CA LYS A 269 4.31 -17.61 -3.48
C LYS A 269 5.30 -16.47 -3.68
N VAL A 270 5.19 -15.68 -4.76
CA VAL A 270 6.12 -14.55 -5.00
C VAL A 270 5.99 -13.46 -3.94
N HIS A 271 4.77 -13.14 -3.50
CA HIS A 271 4.58 -12.16 -2.43
C HIS A 271 5.13 -12.67 -1.09
N ARG A 272 4.81 -13.91 -0.71
CA ARG A 272 5.37 -14.55 0.49
C ARG A 272 6.89 -14.65 0.44
N GLN A 273 7.46 -14.91 -0.73
CA GLN A 273 8.90 -14.92 -0.93
C GLN A 273 9.49 -13.53 -0.70
N ALA A 274 8.91 -12.47 -1.27
CA ALA A 274 9.39 -11.10 -1.07
C ALA A 274 9.30 -10.63 0.39
N GLU A 275 8.28 -11.08 1.13
CA GLU A 275 8.17 -10.85 2.59
C GLU A 275 9.22 -11.66 3.37
N ALA A 276 9.42 -12.93 3.02
CA ALA A 276 10.43 -13.80 3.63
C ALA A 276 11.85 -13.25 3.40
N ASP A 277 12.14 -12.77 2.18
CA ASP A 277 13.40 -12.15 1.81
C ASP A 277 13.67 -10.88 2.63
N PHE A 278 12.64 -10.05 2.85
CA PHE A 278 12.75 -8.86 3.70
C PHE A 278 12.99 -9.23 5.17
N ALA A 279 12.29 -10.25 5.69
CA ALA A 279 12.50 -10.75 7.05
C ALA A 279 13.91 -11.37 7.22
N ALA A 280 14.41 -12.09 6.22
CA ALA A 280 15.77 -12.61 6.19
C ALA A 280 16.80 -11.48 6.17
N SER A 281 16.58 -10.45 5.36
CA SER A 281 17.43 -9.26 5.28
C SER A 281 17.54 -8.52 6.63
N ARG A 282 16.44 -8.36 7.36
CA ARG A 282 16.46 -7.77 8.71
C ARG A 282 17.22 -8.63 9.72
N ARG A 283 17.09 -9.96 9.66
CA ARG A 283 17.87 -10.86 10.52
C ARG A 283 19.37 -10.75 10.26
N ALA A 284 19.76 -10.73 8.97
CA ALA A 284 21.14 -10.51 8.58
C ALA A 284 21.67 -9.16 9.06
N ALA A 285 20.86 -8.09 8.97
CA ALA A 285 21.19 -6.78 9.50
C ALA A 285 21.46 -6.77 11.02
N VAL A 286 20.60 -7.44 11.81
CA VAL A 286 20.82 -7.61 13.25
C VAL A 286 22.15 -8.32 13.50
N THR A 287 22.40 -9.45 12.83
CA THR A 287 23.64 -10.21 13.01
C THR A 287 24.89 -9.40 12.65
N ALA A 288 24.88 -8.73 11.50
CA ALA A 288 26.01 -7.94 11.03
C ALA A 288 26.28 -6.72 11.93
N ALA A 289 25.23 -5.98 12.31
CA ALA A 289 25.35 -4.82 13.20
C ALA A 289 25.81 -5.20 14.60
N SER A 290 25.27 -6.28 15.16
CA SER A 290 25.66 -6.81 16.49
C SER A 290 27.15 -7.21 16.50
N ARG A 291 27.62 -7.88 15.44
CA ARG A 291 29.04 -8.22 15.29
C ARG A 291 29.91 -6.96 15.20
N SER A 292 29.50 -5.99 14.38
CA SER A 292 30.25 -4.74 14.21
C SER A 292 30.33 -3.91 15.49
N ALA A 293 29.29 -3.94 16.33
CA ALA A 293 29.24 -3.22 17.61
C ALA A 293 29.89 -4.00 18.77
N GLY A 294 30.24 -5.27 18.57
CA GLY A 294 30.76 -6.14 19.64
C GLY A 294 29.72 -6.51 20.69
N VAL A 295 28.43 -6.44 20.37
CA VAL A 295 27.32 -6.73 21.30
C VAL A 295 26.74 -8.11 20.96
N PRO A 296 26.86 -9.12 21.83
CA PRO A 296 26.32 -10.44 21.57
C PRO A 296 24.80 -10.49 21.79
N ALA A 297 24.06 -10.90 20.75
CA ALA A 297 22.65 -11.28 20.79
C ALA A 297 21.66 -10.25 21.42
N PRO A 298 21.63 -8.99 20.94
CA PRO A 298 20.58 -8.05 21.34
C PRO A 298 19.21 -8.54 20.85
N THR A 299 18.16 -8.32 21.65
CA THR A 299 16.79 -8.59 21.21
C THR A 299 16.28 -7.36 20.47
N VAL A 300 16.01 -7.51 19.17
CA VAL A 300 15.62 -6.42 18.28
C VAL A 300 14.17 -6.59 17.82
N HIS A 301 13.32 -5.61 18.13
CA HIS A 301 11.95 -5.54 17.66
C HIS A 301 11.83 -4.50 16.56
N PHE A 302 11.20 -4.89 15.46
CA PHE A 302 10.94 -4.02 14.32
C PHE A 302 9.47 -3.62 14.28
N ARG A 303 9.19 -2.33 14.11
CA ARG A 303 7.86 -1.83 13.81
C ARG A 303 7.35 -2.43 12.51
N HIS A 304 6.12 -2.93 12.52
CA HIS A 304 5.50 -3.48 11.32
C HIS A 304 5.14 -2.37 10.33
N ARG A 305 5.55 -2.53 9.07
CA ARG A 305 5.21 -1.65 7.95
C ARG A 305 4.92 -2.49 6.71
N ASP A 306 4.02 -2.00 5.87
CA ASP A 306 3.69 -2.60 4.56
C ASP A 306 4.82 -2.31 3.55
N ILE A 307 6.00 -2.89 3.76
CA ILE A 307 7.22 -2.73 2.94
C ILE A 307 7.74 -4.12 2.55
N VAL A 308 8.16 -4.29 1.30
CA VAL A 308 8.66 -5.56 0.76
C VAL A 308 9.95 -5.36 -0.04
N GLY A 309 10.73 -6.44 -0.17
CA GLY A 309 11.93 -6.52 -0.99
C GLY A 309 13.25 -6.57 -0.19
N PRO A 310 14.30 -7.24 -0.70
CA PRO A 310 15.50 -7.58 0.07
C PRO A 310 16.45 -6.39 0.33
N SER A 311 16.22 -5.24 -0.30
CA SER A 311 17.19 -4.13 -0.38
C SER A 311 17.25 -3.20 0.84
N GLY A 312 16.57 -3.55 1.93
CA GLY A 312 16.53 -2.76 3.17
C GLY A 312 17.61 -3.14 4.19
N GLY A 313 18.37 -4.22 3.95
CA GLY A 313 19.32 -4.77 4.92
C GLY A 313 20.38 -3.76 5.37
N LEU A 314 21.00 -3.05 4.43
CA LEU A 314 22.06 -2.09 4.75
C LEU A 314 21.58 -0.95 5.66
N VAL A 315 20.44 -0.32 5.36
CA VAL A 315 19.96 0.81 6.18
C VAL A 315 19.52 0.39 7.57
N TYR A 316 18.91 -0.80 7.71
CA TYR A 316 18.59 -1.34 9.04
C TYR A 316 19.85 -1.69 9.82
N ALA A 317 20.88 -2.23 9.16
CA ALA A 317 22.14 -2.55 9.84
C ALA A 317 22.85 -1.28 10.33
N LEU A 318 22.84 -0.20 9.55
CA LEU A 318 23.38 1.09 9.98
C LEU A 318 22.61 1.66 11.18
N LEU A 319 21.28 1.68 11.12
CA LEU A 319 20.44 2.12 12.24
C LEU A 319 20.72 1.29 13.51
N ILE A 320 20.75 -0.04 13.40
CA ILE A 320 21.02 -0.92 14.54
C ILE A 320 22.44 -0.70 15.08
N ALA A 321 23.44 -0.54 14.21
CA ALA A 321 24.82 -0.30 14.63
C ALA A 321 24.96 1.05 15.36
N ASP A 322 24.28 2.09 14.90
CA ASP A 322 24.21 3.40 15.56
C ASP A 322 23.54 3.29 16.93
N LEU A 323 22.40 2.58 17.00
CA LEU A 323 21.71 2.32 18.27
C LEU A 323 22.58 1.56 19.28
N LEU A 324 23.47 0.69 18.82
CA LEU A 324 24.34 -0.14 19.69
C LEU A 324 25.69 0.51 20.02
N THR A 325 26.08 1.59 19.34
CA THR A 325 27.42 2.20 19.49
C THR A 325 27.31 3.59 20.11
N PRO A 326 28.12 3.94 21.12
CA PRO A 326 28.15 5.30 21.64
C PRO A 326 28.54 6.32 20.56
N GLY A 327 27.80 7.42 20.49
CA GLY A 327 28.05 8.51 19.54
C GLY A 327 26.83 8.78 18.65
N ASP A 328 26.99 9.69 17.69
CA ASP A 328 26.00 9.94 16.64
C ASP A 328 26.68 9.70 15.28
N LEU A 329 26.41 8.55 14.66
CA LEU A 329 26.96 8.26 13.32
C LEU A 329 26.30 9.13 12.25
N THR A 330 25.10 9.65 12.52
CA THR A 330 24.40 10.47 11.54
C THR A 330 25.01 11.87 11.39
N GLY A 331 25.63 12.40 12.45
CA GLY A 331 26.07 13.79 12.52
C GLY A 331 24.92 14.77 12.25
N GLY A 332 23.70 14.44 12.68
CA GLY A 332 22.47 15.19 12.39
C GLY A 332 21.96 15.10 10.94
N ARG A 333 22.58 14.31 10.06
CA ARG A 333 22.20 14.18 8.64
C ARG A 333 21.01 13.24 8.44
N ALA A 334 20.33 13.37 7.30
CA ALA A 334 19.37 12.37 6.82
C ALA A 334 20.10 11.38 5.91
N ILE A 335 20.35 10.18 6.42
CA ILE A 335 21.11 9.13 5.74
C ILE A 335 20.15 8.16 5.09
N ALA A 336 20.28 7.95 3.78
CA ALA A 336 19.67 6.82 3.10
C ALA A 336 20.72 5.78 2.72
N ALA A 337 20.31 4.52 2.74
CA ALA A 337 21.15 3.43 2.25
C ALA A 337 20.30 2.39 1.52
N THR A 338 20.87 1.79 0.49
CA THR A 338 20.27 0.65 -0.20
C THR A 338 21.33 -0.42 -0.44
N GLY A 339 20.93 -1.67 -0.33
CA GLY A 339 21.83 -2.81 -0.43
C GLY A 339 21.19 -4.02 0.22
N THR A 340 21.30 -5.19 -0.42
CA THR A 340 21.13 -6.42 0.34
C THR A 340 22.31 -6.54 1.29
N LEU A 341 22.13 -7.23 2.41
CA LEU A 341 23.18 -7.43 3.38
C LEU A 341 23.15 -8.88 3.83
N ASP A 342 24.31 -9.53 3.80
CA ASP A 342 24.45 -10.86 4.37
C ASP A 342 24.80 -10.81 5.87
N PRO A 343 24.73 -11.93 6.60
CA PRO A 343 25.11 -11.96 8.00
C PRO A 343 26.59 -11.69 8.26
N ALA A 344 27.47 -11.73 7.26
CA ALA A 344 28.88 -11.37 7.36
C ALA A 344 29.10 -9.85 7.30
N GLY A 345 28.13 -9.10 6.77
CA GLY A 345 28.18 -7.66 6.57
C GLY A 345 28.58 -7.26 5.15
N ALA A 346 28.61 -8.19 4.19
CA ALA A 346 28.84 -7.87 2.78
C ALA A 346 27.58 -7.25 2.15
N VAL A 347 27.79 -6.18 1.39
CA VAL A 347 26.72 -5.45 0.71
C VAL A 347 26.54 -6.01 -0.70
N GLY A 348 25.32 -6.41 -1.02
CA GLY A 348 24.98 -6.97 -2.32
C GLY A 348 24.13 -6.03 -3.17
N ARG A 349 24.08 -6.36 -4.47
CA ARG A 349 23.42 -5.59 -5.51
C ARG A 349 21.94 -5.39 -5.29
N VAL A 350 21.41 -4.28 -5.81
CA VAL A 350 19.99 -3.92 -5.76
C VAL A 350 19.52 -3.31 -7.08
N GLY A 351 18.22 -3.50 -7.38
CA GLY A 351 17.54 -2.83 -8.48
C GLY A 351 17.10 -1.40 -8.14
N GLY A 352 16.84 -0.63 -9.19
CA GLY A 352 16.17 0.67 -9.12
C GLY A 352 16.93 1.79 -8.40
N ILE A 353 18.26 1.88 -8.58
CA ILE A 353 19.10 2.86 -7.88
C ILE A 353 18.73 4.30 -8.26
N ALA A 354 18.55 4.57 -9.55
CA ALA A 354 18.19 5.90 -10.05
C ALA A 354 16.83 6.35 -9.47
N GLU A 355 15.88 5.43 -9.39
CA GLU A 355 14.56 5.66 -8.80
C GLU A 355 14.63 5.94 -7.30
N LYS A 356 15.45 5.17 -6.57
CA LYS A 356 15.66 5.35 -5.12
C LYS A 356 16.34 6.68 -4.82
N ALA A 357 17.35 7.05 -5.60
CA ALA A 357 18.03 8.33 -5.46
C ALA A 357 17.11 9.51 -5.83
N ALA A 358 16.30 9.37 -6.88
CA ALA A 358 15.29 10.36 -7.23
C ALA A 358 14.21 10.52 -6.14
N ALA A 359 13.80 9.43 -5.49
CA ALA A 359 12.88 9.47 -4.35
C ALA A 359 13.50 10.18 -3.14
N LEU A 360 14.78 9.90 -2.84
CA LEU A 360 15.53 10.56 -1.78
C LEU A 360 15.65 12.07 -2.01
N ARG A 361 15.98 12.47 -3.23
CA ARG A 361 16.09 13.88 -3.62
C ARG A 361 14.77 14.65 -3.41
N ARG A 362 13.62 14.03 -3.72
CA ARG A 362 12.30 14.65 -3.52
C ARG A 362 11.98 14.95 -2.06
N VAL A 363 12.58 14.22 -1.11
CA VAL A 363 12.36 14.44 0.33
C VAL A 363 13.51 15.22 1.00
N GLY A 364 14.43 15.77 0.20
CA GLY A 364 15.55 16.56 0.69
C GLY A 364 16.65 15.73 1.39
N GLY A 365 16.75 14.42 1.08
CA GLY A 365 17.86 13.61 1.58
C GLY A 365 19.17 13.97 0.89
N THR A 366 20.26 13.98 1.66
CA THR A 366 21.55 14.53 1.21
C THR A 366 22.58 13.46 0.90
N LEU A 367 22.49 12.28 1.52
CA LEU A 367 23.46 11.19 1.37
C LEU A 367 22.76 9.86 1.06
N LEU A 368 23.23 9.18 0.02
CA LEU A 368 22.82 7.83 -0.36
C LEU A 368 24.02 6.88 -0.38
N LEU A 369 23.97 5.83 0.43
CA LEU A 369 24.89 4.70 0.38
C LEU A 369 24.34 3.62 -0.56
N LEU A 370 25.17 3.10 -1.46
CA LEU A 370 24.79 2.05 -2.41
C LEU A 370 25.92 1.03 -2.63
N PRO A 371 25.65 -0.14 -3.23
CA PRO A 371 26.67 -1.15 -3.51
C PRO A 371 27.77 -0.59 -4.42
N ILE A 372 29.04 -0.75 -4.05
CA ILE A 372 30.18 -0.13 -4.77
C ILE A 372 30.25 -0.52 -6.25
N ASP A 373 29.84 -1.74 -6.56
CA ASP A 373 29.79 -2.33 -7.90
C ASP A 373 28.62 -1.79 -8.76
N GLN A 374 27.83 -0.86 -8.20
CA GLN A 374 26.75 -0.16 -8.87
C GLN A 374 26.88 1.37 -8.75
N LEU A 375 28.04 1.86 -8.32
CA LEU A 375 28.35 3.29 -8.28
C LEU A 375 28.56 3.81 -9.72
N ALA A 376 27.48 4.26 -10.35
CA ALA A 376 27.53 4.74 -11.73
C ALA A 376 26.56 5.90 -11.99
N GLY A 377 27.11 7.08 -12.26
CA GLY A 377 26.35 8.25 -12.73
C GLY A 377 26.09 9.32 -11.67
N ASP A 378 25.53 10.43 -12.12
CA ASP A 378 25.06 11.51 -11.26
C ASP A 378 23.59 11.29 -10.89
N TYR A 379 23.34 11.20 -9.59
CA TYR A 379 22.02 10.98 -9.04
C TYR A 379 21.38 12.25 -8.44
N GLY A 380 22.08 13.38 -8.49
CA GLY A 380 21.63 14.65 -7.91
C GLY A 380 21.55 14.66 -6.38
N VAL A 381 22.22 13.71 -5.73
CA VAL A 381 22.45 13.59 -4.28
C VAL A 381 23.88 13.11 -4.08
N THR A 382 24.49 13.35 -2.91
CA THR A 382 25.81 12.78 -2.61
C THR A 382 25.66 11.27 -2.50
N VAL A 383 26.49 10.54 -3.26
CA VAL A 383 26.45 9.08 -3.30
C VAL A 383 27.79 8.52 -2.88
N VAL A 384 27.75 7.51 -2.01
CA VAL A 384 28.93 6.78 -1.56
C VAL A 384 28.74 5.29 -1.85
N GLY A 385 29.68 4.69 -2.58
CA GLY A 385 29.70 3.26 -2.85
C GLY A 385 30.34 2.48 -1.70
N VAL A 386 29.73 1.38 -1.29
CA VAL A 386 30.21 0.52 -0.19
C VAL A 386 30.12 -0.96 -0.57
N ALA A 387 31.15 -1.74 -0.22
CA ALA A 387 31.16 -3.19 -0.35
C ALA A 387 30.76 -3.91 0.94
N SER A 388 30.84 -3.23 2.09
CA SER A 388 30.54 -3.83 3.40
C SER A 388 29.91 -2.84 4.38
N LEU A 389 29.28 -3.37 5.43
CA LEU A 389 28.75 -2.60 6.56
C LEU A 389 29.86 -1.76 7.23
N ASN A 390 31.06 -2.33 7.38
CA ASN A 390 32.18 -1.63 8.01
C ASN A 390 32.65 -0.42 7.19
N GLU A 391 32.69 -0.55 5.85
CA GLU A 391 32.97 0.58 4.97
C GLU A 391 31.87 1.65 5.07
N ALA A 392 30.60 1.24 5.12
CA ALA A 392 29.50 2.17 5.30
C ALA A 392 29.59 2.93 6.63
N LEU A 393 29.90 2.25 7.73
CA LEU A 393 30.12 2.88 9.04
C LEU A 393 31.34 3.81 9.01
N GLY A 394 32.41 3.43 8.31
CA GLY A 394 33.59 4.27 8.10
C GLY A 394 33.24 5.57 7.36
N ALA A 395 32.46 5.47 6.29
CA ALA A 395 32.01 6.62 5.49
C ALA A 395 31.08 7.57 6.24
N LEU A 396 30.40 7.11 7.30
CA LEU A 396 29.58 7.97 8.15
C LEU A 396 30.41 8.74 9.19
N ARG A 397 31.56 8.20 9.59
CA ARG A 397 32.48 8.79 10.59
C ARG A 397 33.44 9.83 10.01
N SER A 398 33.67 9.80 8.69
CA SER A 398 34.38 10.83 7.93
C SER A 398 33.49 12.04 7.68
#